data_AF-A0A848SZB2-F1
#
_entry.id   AF-A0A848SZB2-F1
#
_cell.length_a   1.000
_cell.length_b   1.000
_cell.length_c   1.000
_cell.angle_alpha   90.00
_cell.angle_beta   90.00
_cell.angle_gamma   90.00
#
_symmetry.space_group_name_H-M   'P 1'
#
loop_
_entity.id
_entity.type
_entity.pdbx_description
1 polymer ?
#
loop_
_entity_poly.entity_id
_entity_poly.type
_entity_poly.pdbx_seq_one_letter_code
_entity_poly.pdbx_strand_id
1 'polypeptide(L)'
;MNSPFRIGILVGFFYELERITANDSLQTDNGKIFARNDFDPTNRIRWELEPIIYLHTSKHFYLSITPQLKLPLWYEWRQNVGGVKKIDYRLDVPVNLEVVLSRSFTIDISYHTFYDNAPSSVKIPDVIRPDGSDVYLTANNLNQFFSIQVGYKFN
;
A
#
# COMPACT_ATOMS: atom_id res chain seq x y z
N MET A 1 -25.07 -22.29 13.11
CA MET A 1 -25.17 -21.98 11.66
C MET A 1 -24.14 -20.89 11.36
N ASN A 2 -23.13 -21.17 10.53
CA ASN A 2 -22.20 -20.13 10.06
C ASN A 2 -22.81 -19.45 8.84
N SER A 3 -23.00 -18.13 8.89
CA SER A 3 -23.42 -17.36 7.71
C SER A 3 -22.39 -17.50 6.58
N PRO A 4 -22.81 -17.79 5.34
CA PRO A 4 -21.91 -17.87 4.17
C PRO A 4 -21.34 -16.50 3.77
N PHE A 5 -21.89 -15.41 4.28
CA PHE A 5 -21.42 -14.06 4.02
C PHE A 5 -21.38 -13.26 5.32
N ARG A 6 -20.29 -12.51 5.54
CA ARG A 6 -20.13 -11.59 6.67
C ARG A 6 -19.55 -10.29 6.16
N ILE A 7 -20.10 -9.20 6.66
CA ILE A 7 -19.58 -7.86 6.45
C ILE A 7 -19.32 -7.21 7.82
N GLY A 8 -18.21 -6.51 7.91
CA GLY A 8 -17.84 -5.71 9.06
C GLY A 8 -17.26 -4.38 8.61
N ILE A 9 -17.13 -3.45 9.55
CA ILE A 9 -16.48 -2.17 9.34
C ILE A 9 -15.75 -1.80 10.62
N LEU A 10 -14.49 -1.44 10.49
CA LEU A 10 -13.72 -0.81 11.55
C LEU A 10 -13.49 0.65 11.15
N VAL A 11 -13.74 1.56 12.08
CA VAL A 11 -13.47 2.98 11.91
C VAL A 11 -12.77 3.48 13.16
N GLY A 12 -11.71 4.26 12.99
CA GLY A 12 -10.99 4.80 14.13
C GLY A 12 -9.89 5.76 13.76
N PHE A 13 -9.01 5.97 14.73
CA PHE A 13 -7.77 6.71 14.56
C PHE A 13 -6.60 5.77 14.76
N PHE A 14 -5.58 5.92 13.92
CA PHE A 14 -4.37 5.14 13.95
C PHE A 14 -3.15 6.07 14.01
N TYR A 15 -2.17 5.73 14.83
CA TYR A 15 -0.89 6.43 14.88
C TYR A 15 0.11 5.73 13.97
N GLU A 16 0.44 6.38 12.85
CA GLU A 16 1.34 5.83 11.83
C GLU A 16 2.78 6.27 12.10
N LEU A 17 3.67 5.27 12.16
CA LEU A 17 5.12 5.43 12.15
C LEU A 17 5.63 4.86 10.83
N GLU A 18 6.18 5.71 9.98
CA GLU A 18 6.60 5.31 8.64
C GLU A 18 7.98 5.87 8.30
N ARG A 19 8.83 5.04 7.69
CA ARG A 19 10.10 5.44 7.10
C ARG A 19 10.10 5.04 5.63
N ILE A 20 10.39 5.99 4.75
CA ILE A 20 10.35 5.80 3.29
C ILE A 20 11.76 5.97 2.75
N THR A 21 12.13 5.11 1.81
CA THR A 21 13.33 5.27 0.99
C THR A 21 12.91 5.24 -0.47
N ALA A 22 13.44 6.17 -1.27
CA ALA A 22 13.32 6.14 -2.72
C ALA A 22 14.71 6.03 -3.35
N ASN A 23 14.84 5.21 -4.38
CA ASN A 23 16.05 5.08 -5.19
C ASN A 23 15.66 4.94 -6.65
N ASP A 24 16.36 5.67 -7.52
CA ASP A 24 16.19 5.56 -8.96
C ASP A 24 17.47 5.99 -9.69
N SER A 25 17.52 5.71 -10.99
CA SER A 25 18.59 6.16 -11.87
C SER A 25 18.04 6.95 -13.05
N LEU A 26 18.63 8.12 -13.29
CA LEU A 26 18.26 9.01 -14.37
C LEU A 26 19.39 9.04 -15.41
N GLN A 27 19.07 8.82 -16.68
CA GLN A 27 20.01 9.06 -17.77
C GLN A 27 19.98 10.55 -18.14
N THR A 28 21.15 11.19 -18.16
CA THR A 28 21.34 12.58 -18.60
C THR A 28 22.33 12.65 -19.77
N ASP A 29 22.44 13.80 -20.41
CA ASP A 29 23.43 14.06 -21.46
C ASP A 29 24.88 13.92 -20.95
N ASN A 30 25.08 14.11 -19.64
CA ASN A 30 26.37 13.96 -18.95
C ASN A 30 26.59 12.54 -18.39
N GLY A 31 25.69 11.60 -18.66
CA GLY A 31 25.75 10.22 -18.19
C GLY A 31 24.64 9.86 -17.19
N LYS A 32 24.76 8.68 -16.58
CA LYS A 32 23.75 8.13 -15.66
C LYS A 32 23.98 8.63 -14.23
N ILE A 33 22.97 9.26 -13.65
CA ILE A 33 22.94 9.71 -12.25
C ILE A 33 22.13 8.71 -11.43
N PHE A 34 22.65 8.29 -10.29
CA PHE A 34 21.91 7.48 -9.32
C PHE A 34 21.47 8.38 -8.16
N ALA A 35 20.17 8.49 -7.96
CA ALA A 35 19.59 9.26 -6.87
C ALA A 35 19.03 8.30 -5.83
N ARG A 36 19.41 8.49 -4.58
CA ARG A 36 18.83 7.80 -3.42
C ARG A 36 18.52 8.83 -2.36
N ASN A 37 17.32 8.74 -1.80
CA ASN A 37 16.91 9.56 -0.68
C ASN A 37 16.20 8.70 0.37
N ASP A 38 16.67 8.78 1.60
CA ASP A 38 15.93 8.33 2.76
C ASP A 38 15.13 9.54 3.28
N PHE A 39 13.81 9.42 3.35
CA PHE A 39 12.96 10.48 3.89
C PHE A 39 12.92 10.41 5.41
N ASP A 40 12.75 11.57 6.03
CA ASP A 40 12.53 11.64 7.48
C ASP A 40 11.31 10.81 7.87
N PRO A 41 11.38 10.07 8.99
CA PRO A 41 10.25 9.30 9.45
C PRO A 41 9.04 10.21 9.69
N THR A 42 7.91 9.86 9.09
CA THR A 42 6.66 10.58 9.32
C THR A 42 5.90 9.91 10.45
N ASN A 43 5.54 10.71 11.44
CA ASN A 43 4.74 10.29 12.58
C ASN A 43 3.44 11.09 12.56
N ARG A 44 2.32 10.46 12.24
CA ARG A 44 1.03 11.16 12.05
C ARG A 44 -0.15 10.35 12.54
N ILE A 45 -1.13 11.05 13.10
CA ILE A 45 -2.44 10.47 13.39
C ILE A 45 -3.25 10.49 12.10
N ARG A 46 -3.88 9.37 11.77
CA ARG A 46 -4.75 9.22 10.61
C ARG A 46 -6.12 8.71 11.00
N TRP A 47 -7.12 9.13 10.26
CA TRP A 47 -8.38 8.41 10.18
C TRP A 47 -8.16 7.09 9.47
N GLU A 48 -8.81 6.05 9.96
CA GLU A 48 -8.77 4.71 9.39
C GLU A 48 -10.20 4.20 9.20
N LEU A 49 -10.45 3.66 8.01
CA LEU A 49 -11.68 2.99 7.64
C LEU A 49 -11.32 1.65 7.00
N GLU A 50 -11.74 0.56 7.62
CA GLU A 50 -11.44 -0.79 7.19
C GLU A 50 -12.75 -1.60 7.05
N PRO A 51 -13.37 -1.60 5.86
CA PRO A 51 -14.44 -2.55 5.56
C PRO A 51 -13.88 -3.96 5.43
N ILE A 52 -14.59 -4.92 6.01
CA ILE A 52 -14.21 -6.32 6.06
C ILE A 52 -15.29 -7.14 5.39
N ILE A 53 -14.93 -7.90 4.36
CA ILE A 53 -15.83 -8.78 3.63
C ILE A 53 -15.29 -10.20 3.72
N TYR A 54 -16.08 -11.11 4.30
CA TYR A 54 -15.81 -12.54 4.30
C TYR A 54 -16.91 -13.29 3.54
N LEU A 55 -16.50 -14.13 2.60
CA LEU A 55 -17.39 -14.98 1.83
C LEU A 55 -16.94 -16.44 1.96
N HIS A 56 -17.82 -17.27 2.53
CA HIS A 56 -17.65 -18.71 2.67
C HIS A 56 -18.65 -19.38 1.73
N THR A 57 -18.24 -19.71 0.51
CA THR A 57 -19.13 -20.35 -0.47
C THR A 57 -19.36 -21.84 -0.15
N SER A 58 -18.42 -22.47 0.55
CA SER A 58 -18.52 -23.85 1.02
C SER A 58 -17.60 -24.09 2.23
N LYS A 59 -17.51 -25.35 2.70
CA LYS A 59 -16.50 -25.76 3.72
C LYS A 59 -15.07 -25.81 3.18
N HIS A 60 -14.87 -25.58 1.88
CA HIS A 60 -13.58 -25.70 1.22
C HIS A 60 -13.08 -24.39 0.62
N PHE A 61 -13.89 -23.33 0.61
CA PHE A 61 -13.58 -22.09 -0.09
C PHE A 61 -13.95 -20.88 0.78
N TYR A 62 -12.94 -20.11 1.13
CA TYR A 62 -13.03 -18.96 2.01
C TYR A 62 -12.32 -17.77 1.35
N LEU A 63 -13.06 -16.70 1.07
CA LEU A 63 -12.54 -15.46 0.51
C LEU A 63 -12.66 -14.35 1.54
N SER A 64 -11.58 -13.61 1.78
CA SER A 64 -11.57 -12.39 2.57
C SER A 64 -11.05 -11.21 1.75
N ILE A 65 -11.74 -10.08 1.85
CA ILE A 65 -11.34 -8.81 1.24
C ILE A 65 -11.43 -7.76 2.34
N THR A 66 -10.29 -7.17 2.72
CA THR A 66 -10.18 -6.28 3.90
C THR A 66 -9.53 -4.95 3.54
N PRO A 67 -10.11 -4.17 2.60
CA PRO A 67 -9.58 -2.85 2.25
C PRO A 67 -9.43 -1.97 3.49
N GLN A 68 -8.39 -1.17 3.50
CA GLN A 68 -8.07 -0.21 4.54
C GLN A 68 -7.77 1.13 3.88
N LEU A 69 -8.60 2.12 4.16
CA LEU A 69 -8.43 3.49 3.75
C LEU A 69 -7.90 4.31 4.92
N LYS A 70 -6.74 4.91 4.73
CA LYS A 70 -6.12 5.82 5.68
C LYS A 70 -6.16 7.24 5.14
N LEU A 71 -6.72 8.16 5.92
CA LEU A 71 -6.84 9.58 5.60
C LEU A 71 -6.11 10.41 6.65
N PRO A 72 -5.43 11.50 6.28
CA PRO A 72 -4.88 12.45 7.24
C PRO A 72 -6.01 13.12 8.03
N LEU A 73 -5.64 13.79 9.12
CA LEU A 73 -6.55 14.71 9.78
C LEU A 73 -6.88 15.88 8.85
N TRP A 74 -8.05 16.49 9.06
CA TRP A 74 -8.63 17.50 8.15
C TRP A 74 -7.70 18.71 7.90
N TYR A 75 -6.83 19.05 8.86
CA TYR A 75 -5.85 20.15 8.75
C TYR A 75 -4.55 19.76 8.01
N GLU A 76 -4.34 18.47 7.73
CA GLU A 76 -3.17 17.92 7.04
C GLU A 76 -3.50 17.29 5.67
N TRP A 77 -4.72 17.50 5.16
CA TRP A 77 -5.22 16.92 3.91
C TRP A 77 -4.23 17.02 2.74
N ARG A 78 -3.59 18.18 2.56
CA ARG A 78 -2.84 18.50 1.34
C ARG A 78 -1.33 18.47 1.59
N GLN A 79 -0.61 17.73 0.75
CA GLN A 79 0.85 17.63 0.74
C GLN A 79 1.41 18.12 -0.60
N ASN A 80 2.63 18.64 -0.61
CA ASN A 80 3.32 19.00 -1.85
C ASN A 80 4.14 17.80 -2.34
N VAL A 81 3.82 17.30 -3.54
CA VAL A 81 4.46 16.14 -4.17
C VAL A 81 4.90 16.53 -5.56
N GLY A 82 6.22 16.58 -5.79
CA GLY A 82 6.76 16.96 -7.09
C GLY A 82 6.39 18.37 -7.54
N GLY A 83 6.25 19.32 -6.60
CA GLY A 83 5.83 20.69 -6.89
C GLY A 83 4.31 20.89 -7.03
N VAL A 84 3.51 19.82 -6.85
CA VAL A 84 2.05 19.86 -6.98
C VAL A 84 1.37 19.52 -5.66
N LYS A 85 0.34 20.27 -5.28
CA LYS A 85 -0.48 19.95 -4.10
C LYS A 85 -1.38 18.74 -4.39
N LYS A 86 -1.21 17.67 -3.63
CA LYS A 86 -2.02 16.44 -3.69
C LYS A 86 -2.74 16.19 -2.37
N ILE A 87 -3.79 15.40 -2.45
CA ILE A 87 -4.51 14.87 -1.29
C ILE A 87 -3.68 13.71 -0.74
N ASP A 88 -3.32 13.75 0.53
CA ASP A 88 -2.74 12.62 1.23
C ASP A 88 -3.86 11.62 1.54
N TYR A 89 -3.75 10.42 0.97
CA TYR A 89 -4.54 9.27 1.35
C TYR A 89 -3.79 8.01 0.94
N ARG A 90 -4.08 6.93 1.66
CA ARG A 90 -3.47 5.62 1.45
C ARG A 90 -4.57 4.57 1.41
N LEU A 91 -4.48 3.68 0.43
CA LEU A 91 -5.39 2.58 0.24
C LEU A 91 -4.58 1.29 0.24
N ASP A 92 -4.91 0.40 1.16
CA ASP A 92 -4.38 -0.94 1.24
C ASP A 92 -5.54 -1.90 0.97
N VAL A 93 -5.40 -2.86 0.04
CA VAL A 93 -6.43 -3.87 -0.24
C VAL A 93 -5.81 -5.26 -0.23
N PRO A 94 -5.84 -5.94 0.92
CA PRO A 94 -5.56 -7.36 1.05
C PRO A 94 -6.77 -8.17 0.59
N VAL A 95 -6.48 -9.18 -0.22
CA VAL A 95 -7.43 -10.19 -0.69
C VAL A 95 -6.79 -11.55 -0.40
N ASN A 96 -7.50 -12.41 0.33
CA ASN A 96 -7.04 -13.77 0.60
C ASN A 96 -8.10 -14.77 0.18
N LEU A 97 -7.67 -15.81 -0.55
CA LEU A 97 -8.47 -16.97 -0.88
C LEU A 97 -7.83 -18.19 -0.24
N GLU A 98 -8.52 -18.79 0.71
CA GLU A 98 -8.15 -20.07 1.32
C GLU A 98 -9.00 -21.19 0.69
N VAL A 99 -8.31 -22.24 0.24
CA VAL A 99 -8.88 -23.46 -0.33
C VAL A 99 -8.48 -24.66 0.51
N VAL A 100 -9.43 -25.25 1.22
CA VAL A 100 -9.21 -26.46 2.00
C VAL A 100 -9.42 -27.67 1.09
N LEU A 101 -8.34 -28.38 0.75
CA LEU A 101 -8.39 -29.56 -0.12
C LEU A 101 -8.75 -30.82 0.67
N SER A 102 -8.28 -30.91 1.92
CA SER A 102 -8.59 -32.02 2.83
C SER A 102 -8.39 -31.60 4.28
N ARG A 103 -8.61 -32.51 5.24
CA ARG A 103 -8.32 -32.25 6.66
C ARG A 103 -6.86 -31.89 6.93
N SER A 104 -5.95 -32.27 6.03
CA SER A 104 -4.51 -32.07 6.19
C SER A 104 -3.90 -31.12 5.18
N PHE A 105 -4.64 -30.63 4.18
CA PHE A 105 -4.08 -29.82 3.10
C PHE A 105 -4.93 -28.57 2.85
N THR A 106 -4.26 -27.43 2.87
CA THR A 106 -4.84 -26.12 2.57
C THR A 106 -3.93 -25.37 1.59
N ILE A 107 -4.54 -24.60 0.69
CA ILE A 107 -3.84 -23.65 -0.19
C ILE A 107 -4.36 -22.26 0.14
N ASP A 108 -3.44 -21.32 0.39
CA ASP A 108 -3.74 -19.92 0.61
C ASP A 108 -3.16 -19.09 -0.54
N ILE A 109 -4.01 -18.28 -1.16
CA ILE A 109 -3.62 -17.35 -2.22
C ILE A 109 -3.90 -15.95 -1.70
N SER A 110 -2.85 -15.17 -1.50
CA SER A 110 -2.95 -13.80 -1.02
C SER A 110 -2.49 -12.84 -2.11
N TYR A 111 -3.30 -11.82 -2.34
CA TYR A 111 -2.96 -10.68 -3.18
C TYR A 111 -3.15 -9.40 -2.38
N HIS A 112 -2.14 -8.55 -2.38
CA HIS A 112 -2.11 -7.34 -1.56
C HIS A 112 -1.68 -6.18 -2.44
N THR A 113 -2.56 -5.20 -2.62
CA THR A 113 -2.22 -3.96 -3.30
C THR A 113 -2.13 -2.85 -2.26
N PHE A 114 -1.13 -2.02 -2.42
CA PHE A 114 -0.85 -0.90 -1.55
C PHE A 114 -0.67 0.35 -2.41
N TYR A 115 -1.51 1.36 -2.21
CA TYR A 115 -1.50 2.61 -2.97
C TYR A 115 -1.36 3.82 -2.06
N ASP A 116 -0.38 4.67 -2.37
CA ASP A 116 -0.13 5.95 -1.70
C ASP A 116 -0.31 7.09 -2.70
N ASN A 117 -1.27 7.97 -2.46
CA ASN A 117 -1.58 9.05 -3.39
C ASN A 117 -0.64 10.25 -3.27
N ALA A 118 -0.07 10.47 -2.09
CA ALA A 118 0.84 11.56 -1.82
C ALA A 118 2.19 11.04 -1.28
N PRO A 119 2.90 10.21 -2.07
CA PRO A 119 4.17 9.66 -1.65
C PRO A 119 5.21 10.78 -1.45
N SER A 120 6.18 10.52 -0.58
CA SER A 120 7.27 11.47 -0.34
C SER A 120 8.08 11.73 -1.60
N SER A 121 8.45 12.99 -1.79
CA SER A 121 9.13 13.48 -2.99
C SER A 121 10.19 14.50 -2.62
N VAL A 122 11.35 14.43 -3.27
CA VAL A 122 12.46 15.37 -3.06
C VAL A 122 12.96 15.86 -4.42
N LYS A 123 13.25 17.15 -4.53
CA LYS A 123 13.88 17.72 -5.73
C LYS A 123 15.30 17.17 -5.86
N ILE A 124 15.66 16.69 -7.05
CA ILE A 124 17.05 16.32 -7.35
C ILE A 124 17.81 17.60 -7.65
N PRO A 125 18.84 17.97 -6.85
CA PRO A 125 19.62 19.17 -7.10
C PRO A 125 20.26 19.15 -8.49
N ASP A 126 20.34 20.31 -9.13
CA ASP A 126 21.06 20.55 -10.38
C ASP A 126 20.61 19.71 -11.60
N VAL A 127 19.47 19.03 -11.50
CA VAL A 127 18.84 18.32 -12.63
C VAL A 127 17.56 19.05 -13.02
N ILE A 128 17.57 19.64 -14.21
CA ILE A 128 16.45 20.36 -14.80
C ILE A 128 16.06 19.65 -16.09
N ARG A 129 14.77 19.49 -16.34
CA ARG A 129 14.24 18.95 -17.60
C ARG A 129 14.53 19.92 -18.77
N PRO A 130 14.48 19.44 -20.02
CA PRO A 130 14.66 20.31 -21.20
C PRO A 130 13.67 21.47 -21.29
N ASP A 131 12.51 21.35 -20.65
CA ASP A 131 11.47 22.39 -20.56
C ASP A 131 11.72 23.42 -19.43
N GLY A 132 12.83 23.31 -18.70
CA GLY A 132 13.18 24.18 -17.58
C GLY A 132 12.52 23.78 -16.25
N SER A 133 11.75 22.69 -16.20
CA SER A 133 11.09 22.24 -14.97
C SER A 133 12.00 21.39 -14.08
N ASP A 134 11.74 21.44 -12.77
CA ASP A 134 12.47 20.68 -11.76
C ASP A 134 12.23 19.17 -11.87
N VAL A 135 13.27 18.37 -11.63
CA VAL A 135 13.17 16.92 -11.50
C VAL A 135 13.03 16.52 -10.03
N TYR A 136 12.11 15.59 -9.76
CA TYR A 136 11.85 15.08 -8.42
C TYR A 136 12.03 13.56 -8.37
N LEU A 137 12.73 13.10 -7.33
CA LEU A 137 12.73 11.70 -6.92
C LEU A 137 11.52 11.47 -6.01
N THR A 138 10.60 10.61 -6.43
CA THR A 138 9.34 10.35 -5.72
C THR A 138 9.25 8.87 -5.39
N ALA A 139 8.83 8.55 -4.16
CA ALA A 139 8.61 7.16 -3.77
C ALA A 139 7.48 6.52 -4.60
N ASN A 140 7.53 5.20 -4.75
CA ASN A 140 6.55 4.47 -5.55
C ASN A 140 5.15 4.62 -4.94
N ASN A 141 4.17 4.94 -5.78
CA ASN A 141 2.79 5.14 -5.38
C ASN A 141 1.99 3.83 -5.32
N LEU A 142 2.43 2.76 -6.00
CA LEU A 142 1.70 1.50 -6.09
C LEU A 142 2.65 0.32 -5.88
N ASN A 143 2.42 -0.45 -4.82
CA ASN A 143 3.11 -1.71 -4.57
C ASN A 143 2.11 -2.85 -4.58
N GLN A 144 2.52 -3.99 -5.14
CA GLN A 144 1.68 -5.18 -5.26
C GLN A 144 2.47 -6.41 -4.83
N PHE A 145 1.84 -7.24 -4.02
CA PHE A 145 2.41 -8.48 -3.53
C PHE A 145 1.45 -9.62 -3.81
N PHE A 146 2.01 -10.74 -4.27
CA PHE A 146 1.28 -11.96 -4.53
C PHE A 146 2.00 -13.12 -3.86
N SER A 147 1.25 -13.96 -3.19
CA SER A 147 1.77 -15.12 -2.46
C SER A 147 0.85 -16.30 -2.64
N ILE A 148 1.46 -17.49 -2.80
CA ILE A 148 0.78 -18.77 -2.71
C ILE A 148 1.46 -19.56 -1.61
N GLN A 149 0.70 -20.02 -0.63
CA GLN A 149 1.18 -20.86 0.46
C GLN A 149 0.43 -22.19 0.45
N VAL A 150 1.14 -23.27 0.78
CA VAL A 150 0.56 -24.61 0.92
C VAL A 150 0.79 -25.06 2.35
N GLY A 151 -0.30 -25.25 3.08
CA GLY A 151 -0.31 -25.76 4.44
C GLY A 151 -0.50 -27.27 4.45
N TYR A 152 0.35 -27.99 5.20
CA TYR A 152 0.13 -29.39 5.52
C TYR A 152 0.07 -29.59 7.05
N LYS A 153 -0.95 -30.30 7.51
CA LYS A 153 -1.12 -30.65 8.93
C LYS A 153 -0.95 -32.16 9.12
N PHE A 154 0.06 -32.53 9.89
CA PHE A 154 0.24 -33.90 10.38
C PHE A 154 -0.90 -34.24 11.35
N ASN A 155 -1.52 -35.40 11.13
CA ASN A 155 -2.51 -35.98 12.04
C ASN A 155 -1.84 -36.96 13.00
#